data_AF-A0AAV5NB33-F1
#
_entry.id   AF-A0AAV5NB33-F1
#
_cell.length_a   1.000
_cell.length_b   1.000
_cell.length_c   1.000
_cell.angle_alpha   90.00
_cell.angle_beta   90.00
_cell.angle_gamma   90.00
#
_symmetry.space_group_name_H-M   'P 1'
#
loop_
_entity.id
_entity.type
_entity.pdbx_description
1 polymer ?
#
loop_
_entity_poly.entity_id
_entity_poly.type
_entity_poly.pdbx_seq_one_letter_code
_entity_poly.pdbx_strand_id
1 'polypeptide(L)'
;MNDLLDLIGLYANLGTDIAAFPSQIAYSESIGKANATVSSVINGRLMPSAKFLDAAGYDRVECYRPLGIEEKAPLLNSLQFFTEVGTVIRKSGSMRAWCRKHGLPPTSVAQFLDNERSATDAIVRAAGFRRLIRYRRRAERTIAA
;
A
#
# COMPACT_ATOMS: atom_id res chain seq x y z
N MET A 1 -2.65 3.76 14.51
CA MET A 1 -2.70 4.12 13.07
C MET A 1 -1.43 4.81 12.58
N ASN A 2 -0.33 4.76 13.35
CA ASN A 2 0.99 5.32 13.00
C ASN A 2 1.96 4.26 12.44
N ASP A 3 1.46 3.06 12.12
CA ASP A 3 2.26 1.87 11.83
C ASP A 3 2.48 1.63 10.32
N LEU A 4 2.13 2.61 9.49
CA LEU A 4 2.23 2.53 8.03
C LEU A 4 3.50 3.20 7.54
N LEU A 5 4.47 2.38 7.16
CA LEU A 5 5.77 2.78 6.64
C LEU A 5 5.67 3.06 5.14
N ASP A 6 6.39 4.05 4.62
CA ASP A 6 6.79 4.01 3.20
C ASP A 6 7.93 3.02 3.02
N LEU A 7 8.43 2.94 1.78
CA LEU A 7 9.56 2.10 1.41
C LEU A 7 10.83 2.43 2.21
N ILE A 8 11.07 3.71 2.52
CA ILE A 8 12.25 4.11 3.31
C ILE A 8 12.07 3.63 4.76
N GLY A 9 10.89 3.85 5.36
CA GLY A 9 10.57 3.33 6.68
C GLY A 9 10.64 1.80 6.75
N LEU A 10 10.23 1.09 5.69
CA LEU A 10 10.37 -0.36 5.59
C LEU A 10 11.86 -0.76 5.64
N TYR A 11 12.72 -0.11 4.85
CA TYR A 11 14.14 -0.44 4.84
C TYR A 11 14.83 -0.15 6.17
N ALA A 12 14.49 0.97 6.82
CA ALA A 12 14.98 1.29 8.15
C ALA A 12 14.59 0.21 9.17
N ASN A 13 13.31 -0.21 9.16
CA ASN A 13 12.85 -1.25 10.08
C ASN A 13 13.47 -2.62 9.78
N LEU A 14 13.64 -3.00 8.51
CA LEU A 14 14.36 -4.21 8.14
C LEU A 14 15.82 -4.16 8.62
N GLY A 15 16.47 -3.00 8.56
CA GLY A 15 17.81 -2.80 9.10
C GLY A 15 17.86 -3.05 10.61
N THR A 16 16.90 -2.51 11.37
CA THR A 16 16.75 -2.77 12.81
C THR A 16 16.49 -4.25 13.09
N ASP A 17 15.62 -4.89 12.31
CA ASP A 17 15.31 -6.32 12.45
C ASP A 17 16.57 -7.18 12.19
N ILE A 18 17.37 -6.86 11.17
CA ILE A 18 18.64 -7.55 10.88
C ILE A 18 19.66 -7.34 11.99
N ALA A 19 19.75 -6.13 12.55
CA ALA A 19 20.67 -5.80 13.63
C ALA A 19 20.36 -6.54 14.95
N ALA A 20 19.12 -7.01 15.12
CA ALA A 20 18.73 -7.85 16.26
C ALA A 20 19.26 -9.29 16.16
N PHE A 21 19.79 -9.68 15.00
CA PHE A 21 20.42 -10.98 14.78
C PHE A 21 21.95 -10.89 14.83
N PRO A 22 22.64 -12.01 15.12
CA PRO A 22 24.11 -12.05 15.09
C PRO A 22 24.73 -11.68 13.73
N SER A 23 23.99 -11.90 12.64
CA SER A 23 24.41 -11.53 11.29
C SER A 23 23.23 -11.46 10.33
N GLN A 24 23.43 -10.83 9.16
CA GLN A 24 22.45 -10.85 8.07
C GLN A 24 22.18 -12.28 7.55
N ILE A 25 23.16 -13.18 7.65
CA ILE A 25 22.98 -14.60 7.27
C ILE A 25 21.96 -15.25 8.20
N ALA A 26 22.14 -15.10 9.52
CA ALA A 26 21.20 -15.64 10.50
C ALA A 26 19.79 -15.08 10.33
N TYR A 27 19.67 -13.77 10.06
CA TYR A 27 18.38 -13.17 9.70
C TYR A 27 17.79 -13.83 8.43
N SER A 28 18.59 -13.97 7.37
CA SER A 28 18.15 -14.53 6.09
C SER A 28 17.66 -15.99 6.23
N GLU A 29 18.32 -16.78 7.07
CA GLU A 29 17.93 -18.14 7.42
C GLU A 29 16.61 -18.15 8.19
N SER A 30 16.44 -17.26 9.18
CA SER A 30 15.21 -17.16 9.98
C SER A 30 13.95 -16.84 9.16
N ILE A 31 14.11 -16.14 8.03
CA ILE A 31 13.02 -15.81 7.11
C ILE A 31 12.98 -16.72 5.88
N GLY A 32 13.88 -17.69 5.77
CA GLY A 32 13.96 -18.60 4.62
C GLY A 32 14.17 -17.89 3.29
N LYS A 33 15.01 -16.84 3.25
CA LYS A 33 15.38 -16.10 2.03
C LYS A 33 16.87 -16.13 1.81
N ALA A 34 17.30 -16.10 0.56
CA ALA A 34 18.70 -16.01 0.23
C ALA A 34 19.30 -14.70 0.76
N ASN A 35 20.47 -14.78 1.39
CA ASN A 35 21.20 -13.62 1.91
C ASN A 35 21.39 -12.51 0.84
N ALA A 36 21.68 -12.90 -0.41
CA ALA A 36 21.79 -11.96 -1.53
C ALA A 36 20.48 -11.21 -1.84
N THR A 37 19.33 -11.86 -1.66
CA THR A 37 18.01 -11.22 -1.80
C THR A 37 17.79 -10.22 -0.68
N VAL A 38 18.08 -10.59 0.58
CA VAL A 38 17.99 -9.67 1.73
C VAL A 38 18.87 -8.45 1.48
N SER A 39 20.13 -8.65 1.09
CA SER A 39 21.07 -7.57 0.78
C SER A 39 20.57 -6.67 -0.34
N SER A 40 20.01 -7.25 -1.40
CA SER A 40 19.49 -6.48 -2.53
C SER A 40 18.29 -5.62 -2.14
N VAL A 41 17.41 -6.14 -1.27
CA VAL A 41 16.24 -5.40 -0.78
C VAL A 41 16.65 -4.24 0.13
N ILE A 42 17.49 -4.48 1.14
CA ILE A 42 17.87 -3.41 2.10
C ILE A 42 18.66 -2.27 1.44
N ASN A 43 19.43 -2.58 0.39
CA ASN A 43 20.18 -1.59 -0.38
C ASN A 43 19.34 -0.94 -1.47
N GLY A 44 18.03 -1.21 -1.55
CA GLY A 44 17.11 -0.65 -2.54
C GLY A 44 17.36 -1.10 -3.98
N ARG A 45 18.22 -2.11 -4.20
CA ARG A 45 18.52 -2.67 -5.54
C ARG A 45 17.42 -3.59 -6.05
N LEU A 46 16.58 -4.11 -5.15
CA LEU A 46 15.47 -5.00 -5.46
C LEU A 46 14.23 -4.58 -4.69
N MET A 47 13.09 -4.45 -5.38
CA MET A 47 11.80 -4.26 -4.71
C MET A 47 11.38 -5.52 -3.96
N PRO A 48 10.91 -5.41 -2.71
CA PRO A 48 10.51 -6.57 -1.93
C PRO A 48 9.26 -7.21 -2.54
N SER A 49 9.38 -8.49 -2.90
CA SER A 49 8.24 -9.28 -3.40
C SER A 49 7.23 -9.56 -2.29
N ALA A 50 6.00 -9.94 -2.65
CA ALA A 50 4.99 -10.35 -1.67
C ALA A 50 5.48 -11.52 -0.79
N LYS A 51 6.18 -12.50 -1.39
CA LYS A 51 6.79 -13.62 -0.66
C LYS A 51 7.93 -13.19 0.28
N PHE A 52 8.62 -12.09 -0.03
CA PHE A 52 9.64 -11.52 0.85
C PHE A 52 8.97 -10.79 2.02
N LEU A 53 7.99 -9.93 1.74
CA LEU A 53 7.26 -9.18 2.76
C LEU A 53 6.57 -10.11 3.75
N ASP A 54 5.86 -11.13 3.24
CA ASP A 54 5.23 -12.15 4.07
C ASP A 54 6.27 -12.84 4.98
N ALA A 55 7.34 -13.35 4.37
CA ALA A 55 8.42 -13.99 5.11
C ALA A 55 9.20 -13.05 6.04
N ALA A 56 9.13 -11.73 5.87
CA ALA A 56 9.72 -10.72 6.74
C ALA A 56 8.73 -10.21 7.81
N GLY A 57 7.45 -10.61 7.75
CA GLY A 57 6.42 -10.20 8.70
C GLY A 57 5.75 -8.86 8.37
N TYR A 58 5.72 -8.46 7.10
CA TYR A 58 5.13 -7.20 6.64
C TYR A 58 3.94 -7.44 5.71
N ASP A 59 2.90 -6.63 5.88
CA ASP A 59 1.79 -6.49 4.94
C ASP A 59 2.05 -5.32 4.00
N ARG A 60 1.76 -5.51 2.70
CA ARG A 60 1.66 -4.41 1.74
C ARG A 60 0.24 -3.87 1.74
N VAL A 61 0.08 -2.59 2.03
CA VAL A 61 -1.22 -1.92 2.16
C VAL A 61 -1.34 -0.84 1.11
N GLU A 62 -2.45 -0.86 0.35
CA GLU A 62 -2.81 0.25 -0.52
C GLU A 62 -3.52 1.34 0.29
N CYS A 63 -3.04 2.57 0.17
CA CYS A 63 -3.63 3.74 0.79
C CYS A 63 -3.87 4.82 -0.25
N TYR A 64 -4.79 5.74 0.05
CA TYR A 64 -5.19 6.82 -0.83
C TYR A 64 -4.96 8.15 -0.13
N ARG A 65 -4.30 9.08 -0.83
CA ARG A 65 -4.06 10.44 -0.35
C ARG A 65 -4.75 11.44 -1.26
N PRO A 66 -5.53 12.41 -0.72
CA PRO A 66 -6.09 13.49 -1.53
C PRO A 66 -5.00 14.25 -2.29
N LEU A 67 -5.32 14.69 -3.51
CA LEU A 67 -4.51 15.60 -4.30
C LEU A 67 -4.69 17.04 -3.77
N GLY A 68 -3.63 17.84 -3.80
CA GLY A 68 -3.69 19.27 -3.43
C GLY A 68 -3.74 19.59 -1.93
N ILE A 69 -3.65 18.58 -1.05
CA ILE A 69 -3.50 18.76 0.40
C ILE A 69 -2.05 18.44 0.81
N GLU A 70 -1.58 19.08 1.89
CA GLU A 70 -0.28 18.83 2.52
C GLU A 70 0.03 17.34 2.70
N GLU A 71 1.32 16.98 2.70
CA GLU A 71 1.79 15.61 2.94
C GLU A 71 1.30 14.99 4.26
N LYS A 72 0.81 15.83 5.18
CA LYS A 72 0.25 15.47 6.48
C LYS A 72 -1.22 15.05 6.44
N ALA A 73 -1.91 15.16 5.29
CA ALA A 73 -3.28 14.68 5.17
C ALA A 73 -3.37 13.19 5.52
N PRO A 74 -4.40 12.77 6.30
CA PRO A 74 -4.55 11.39 6.72
C PRO A 74 -4.67 10.47 5.51
N LEU A 75 -3.95 9.35 5.54
CA LEU A 75 -4.04 8.32 4.52
C LEU A 75 -5.35 7.55 4.69
N LEU A 76 -6.11 7.45 3.61
CA LEU A 76 -7.34 6.66 3.58
C LEU A 76 -7.03 5.20 3.22
N ASN A 77 -7.67 4.27 3.90
CA ASN A 77 -7.72 2.87 3.46
C ASN A 77 -8.72 2.69 2.30
N SER A 78 -8.79 1.49 1.73
CA SER A 78 -9.68 1.19 0.58
C SER A 78 -11.16 1.45 0.87
N LEU A 79 -11.65 1.16 2.08
CA LEU A 79 -13.06 1.36 2.46
C LEU A 79 -13.39 2.86 2.58
N GLN A 80 -12.50 3.63 3.20
CA GLN A 80 -12.63 5.07 3.30
C GLN A 80 -12.59 5.72 1.90
N PHE A 81 -11.65 5.29 1.06
CA PHE A 81 -11.58 5.75 -0.32
C PHE A 81 -12.86 5.40 -1.12
N PHE A 82 -13.39 4.20 -0.98
CA PHE A 82 -14.67 3.80 -1.59
C PHE A 82 -15.81 4.74 -1.18
N THR A 83 -15.88 5.09 0.11
CA THR A 83 -16.88 6.02 0.65
C THR A 83 -16.74 7.42 0.04
N GLU A 84 -15.50 7.90 -0.14
CA GLU A 84 -15.22 9.17 -0.81
C GLU A 84 -15.64 9.16 -2.28
N VAL A 85 -15.36 8.07 -3.02
CA VAL A 85 -15.82 7.90 -4.40
C VAL A 85 -17.35 7.98 -4.48
N GLY A 86 -18.06 7.26 -3.60
CA GLY A 86 -19.52 7.32 -3.53
C GLY A 86 -20.03 8.74 -3.24
N THR A 87 -19.32 9.51 -2.42
CA THR A 87 -19.67 10.90 -2.09
C THR A 87 -19.47 11.85 -3.28
N VAL A 88 -18.37 11.75 -4.02
CA VAL A 88 -18.15 12.60 -5.21
C VAL A 88 -19.10 12.24 -6.36
N ILE A 89 -19.50 10.97 -6.48
CA ILE A 89 -20.55 10.54 -7.42
C ILE A 89 -21.90 11.18 -7.05
N ARG A 90 -22.30 11.11 -5.78
CA ARG A 90 -23.54 11.75 -5.28
C ARG A 90 -23.54 13.26 -5.52
N LYS A 91 -22.42 13.94 -5.26
CA LYS A 91 -22.26 15.38 -5.56
C LYS A 91 -22.37 15.71 -7.05
N SER A 92 -22.05 14.76 -7.92
CA SER A 92 -22.20 14.90 -9.37
C SER A 92 -23.62 14.58 -9.87
N GLY A 93 -24.54 14.24 -8.98
CA GLY A 93 -25.94 13.91 -9.27
C GLY A 93 -26.17 12.46 -9.74
N SER A 94 -25.22 11.85 -10.43
CA SER A 94 -25.27 10.43 -10.79
C SER A 94 -23.90 9.88 -11.19
N MET A 95 -23.74 8.55 -11.15
CA MET A 95 -22.55 7.87 -11.68
C MET A 95 -22.30 8.22 -13.15
N ARG A 96 -23.35 8.27 -13.98
CA ARG A 96 -23.24 8.63 -15.40
C ARG A 96 -22.76 10.07 -15.59
N ALA A 97 -23.26 11.02 -14.80
CA ALA A 97 -22.81 12.41 -14.85
C ALA A 97 -21.34 12.54 -14.45
N TRP A 98 -20.93 11.86 -13.37
CA TRP A 98 -19.53 11.82 -12.94
C TRP A 98 -18.62 11.19 -14.01
N CYS A 99 -19.02 10.05 -14.58
CA CYS A 99 -18.27 9.40 -15.65
C CYS A 99 -18.08 10.30 -16.87
N ARG A 100 -19.14 10.99 -17.32
CA ARG A 100 -19.04 11.95 -18.44
C ARG A 100 -18.11 13.11 -18.13
N LYS A 101 -18.18 13.67 -16.91
CA LYS A 101 -17.32 14.77 -16.47
C LYS A 101 -15.83 14.40 -16.50
N HIS A 102 -15.49 13.15 -16.17
CA HIS A 102 -14.11 12.71 -16.02
C HIS A 102 -13.63 11.74 -17.12
N GLY A 103 -14.44 11.50 -18.17
CA GLY A 103 -14.09 10.59 -19.26
C GLY A 103 -13.92 9.13 -18.83
N LEU A 104 -14.65 8.67 -17.80
CA LEU A 104 -14.52 7.32 -17.27
C LEU A 104 -15.47 6.32 -17.96
N PRO A 105 -15.05 5.07 -18.19
CA PRO A 105 -15.94 4.00 -18.64
C PRO A 105 -16.97 3.64 -17.54
N PRO A 106 -18.29 3.77 -17.77
CA PRO A 106 -19.30 3.50 -16.74
C PRO A 106 -19.24 2.08 -16.17
N THR A 107 -18.94 1.08 -17.01
CA THR A 107 -18.81 -0.32 -16.59
C THR A 107 -17.67 -0.52 -15.60
N SER A 108 -16.55 0.18 -15.81
CA SER A 108 -15.39 0.11 -14.90
C SER A 108 -15.72 0.71 -13.53
N VAL A 109 -16.48 1.80 -13.52
CA VAL A 109 -16.96 2.41 -12.27
C VAL A 109 -17.98 1.53 -11.57
N ALA A 110 -18.92 0.93 -12.30
CA ALA A 110 -19.90 0.00 -11.73
C ALA A 110 -19.22 -1.21 -11.08
N GLN A 111 -18.31 -1.88 -11.78
CA GLN A 111 -17.53 -3.00 -11.23
C GLN A 111 -16.74 -2.65 -9.97
N PHE A 112 -16.22 -1.42 -9.90
CA PHE A 112 -15.57 -0.92 -8.68
C PHE A 112 -16.58 -0.72 -7.54
N LEU A 113 -17.75 -0.14 -7.83
CA LEU A 113 -18.80 0.11 -6.84
C LEU A 113 -19.43 -1.18 -6.31
N ASP A 114 -19.51 -2.21 -7.14
CA ASP A 114 -20.00 -3.55 -6.80
C ASP A 114 -18.94 -4.42 -6.11
N ASN A 115 -17.75 -3.86 -5.84
CA ASN A 115 -16.61 -4.55 -5.21
C ASN A 115 -16.10 -5.76 -6.01
N GLU A 116 -16.41 -5.84 -7.31
CA GLU A 116 -15.91 -6.87 -8.23
C GLU A 116 -14.48 -6.58 -8.69
N ARG A 117 -14.04 -5.32 -8.59
CA ARG A 117 -12.73 -4.89 -9.09
C ARG A 117 -12.11 -3.77 -8.26
N SER A 118 -10.78 -3.80 -8.11
CA SER A 118 -10.03 -2.69 -7.53
C SER A 118 -10.15 -1.42 -8.37
N ALA A 119 -10.08 -0.25 -7.72
CA ALA A 119 -10.12 1.03 -8.41
C ALA A 119 -9.00 1.11 -9.46
N THR A 120 -9.31 1.61 -10.66
CA THR A 120 -8.27 1.93 -11.63
C THR A 120 -7.63 3.27 -11.29
N ASP A 121 -6.40 3.53 -11.77
CA ASP A 121 -5.75 4.83 -11.55
C ASP A 121 -6.58 6.01 -12.10
N ALA A 122 -7.37 5.77 -13.15
CA ALA A 122 -8.33 6.75 -13.68
C ALA A 122 -9.43 7.09 -12.65
N ILE A 123 -10.01 6.08 -12.00
CA ILE A 123 -11.01 6.27 -10.92
C ILE A 123 -10.37 7.02 -9.74
N VAL A 124 -9.15 6.63 -9.34
CA VAL A 124 -8.42 7.27 -8.24
C VAL A 124 -8.15 8.74 -8.51
N ARG A 125 -7.66 9.08 -9.70
CA ARG A 125 -7.41 10.47 -10.10
C ARG A 125 -8.70 11.28 -10.24
N ALA A 126 -9.75 10.70 -10.83
CA ALA A 126 -11.04 11.38 -10.99
C ALA A 126 -11.71 11.70 -9.66
N ALA A 127 -11.49 10.86 -8.64
CA ALA A 127 -11.94 11.11 -7.28
C ALA A 127 -11.10 12.17 -6.54
N GLY A 128 -9.98 12.62 -7.13
CA GLY A 128 -9.09 13.61 -6.53
C GLY A 128 -8.05 13.00 -5.58
N PHE A 129 -7.62 11.76 -5.82
CA PHE A 129 -6.64 11.06 -4.98
C PHE A 129 -5.43 10.58 -5.78
N ARG A 130 -4.37 10.21 -5.05
CA ARG A 130 -3.28 9.36 -5.51
C ARG A 130 -3.21 8.08 -4.69
N ARG A 131 -2.92 6.96 -5.35
CA ARG A 131 -2.62 5.69 -4.70
C ARG A 131 -1.19 5.70 -4.17
N LEU A 132 -1.03 5.20 -2.95
CA LEU A 132 0.25 5.02 -2.28
C LEU A 132 0.34 3.58 -1.79
N ILE A 133 1.55 3.04 -1.83
CA ILE A 133 1.86 1.76 -1.20
C ILE A 133 2.54 2.05 0.14
N ARG A 134 1.98 1.47 1.20
CA ARG A 134 2.55 1.50 2.54
C ARG A 134 2.79 0.08 3.04
N TYR A 135 3.62 -0.06 4.05
CA TYR A 135 3.98 -1.34 4.65
C TYR A 135 3.63 -1.31 6.13
N ARG A 136 3.03 -2.38 6.63
CA ARG A 136 2.68 -2.53 8.04
C ARG A 136 3.38 -3.75 8.59
N ARG A 137 4.05 -3.62 9.73
CA ARG A 137 4.58 -4.78 10.46
C ARG A 137 3.42 -5.55 11.10
N ARG A 138 3.40 -6.88 10.96
CA ARG A 138 2.44 -7.75 11.68
C ARG A 138 2.86 -7.85 13.14
N ALA A 139 1.89 -7.76 14.05
CA ALA A 139 2.15 -7.82 15.50
C ALA A 139 2.67 -9.19 15.98
N GLU A 140 2.34 -10.27 15.26
CA GLU A 140 2.55 -11.65 15.72
C GLU A 140 3.83 -12.29 15.17
N ARG A 141 4.93 -11.55 15.10
CA ARG A 141 6.22 -12.20 14.87
C ARG A 141 7.15 -12.00 16.04
N THR A 142 7.03 -12.92 16.99
CA THR A 142 8.16 -13.33 17.83
C THR A 142 9.16 -13.98 16.88
N ILE A 143 10.00 -13.18 16.25
CA ILE A 143 11.17 -13.70 15.57
C ILE A 143 12.11 -14.12 16.70
N ALA A 144 12.06 -15.41 17.07
CA ALA A 144 12.97 -15.96 18.05
C ALA A 144 14.40 -15.78 17.50
N ALA A 145 15.21 -15.02 18.25
CA ALA A 145 16.63 -14.81 17.98
C ALA A 145 17.43 -16.10 18.20
#